data_AF-A0ABD3B3L6-F1
#
_entry.id   AF-A0ABD3B3L6-F1
#
_cell.length_a   1.000
_cell.length_b   1.000
_cell.length_c   1.000
_cell.angle_alpha   90.00
_cell.angle_beta   90.00
_cell.angle_gamma   90.00
#
_symmetry.space_group_name_H-M   'P 1'
#
loop_
_entity.id
_entity.type
_entity.pdbx_description
1 polymer ?
#
loop_
_entity_poly.entity_id
_entity_poly.type
_entity_poly.pdbx_seq_one_letter_code
_entity_poly.pdbx_strand_id
1 'polypeptide(L)'
;MSSDFQSEFIAECCMRRAYISGFTGSAGTAIVTKDKAALWTDGRYFLQAGNMGVSTTSERLNTVLASGCRIGIDPENNILYSSPFNFTEAMEPSLTVNNLILRDQFLFSSNAAGELKEATSRRKHDLVYLYDCNLVDEIWKASRPKPRNKPIRLHDLKYAGLDVSSKLSSLRSELADAGSSAIVISMLDEVAWLLNLSGSDVPNSPVMYTYLIVEIDAAKLFIDNLKVISEVMDYLKNAGIDLCPYESILSEIERFRALAYD
;
A
#
# COMPACT_ATOMS: atom_id res chain seq x y z
N MET A 1 -11.64 -2.64 3.40
CA MET A 1 -10.51 -3.56 3.29
C MET A 1 -9.65 -2.89 2.25
N SER A 2 -8.68 -2.08 2.68
CA SER A 2 -7.58 -1.67 1.81
C SER A 2 -6.47 -2.70 1.98
N SER A 3 -5.63 -2.84 0.99
CA SER A 3 -4.24 -3.29 1.16
C SER A 3 -3.36 -2.07 0.86
N ASP A 4 -2.06 -2.14 1.19
CA ASP A 4 -1.02 -1.18 0.76
C ASP A 4 -1.06 -0.89 -0.77
N PHE A 5 -1.76 -1.73 -1.54
CA PHE A 5 -1.87 -1.71 -2.99
C PHE A 5 -3.28 -1.52 -3.53
N GLN A 6 -4.23 -1.10 -2.67
CA GLN A 6 -5.64 -0.87 -3.03
C GLN A 6 -6.30 -2.06 -3.75
N SER A 7 -5.85 -3.28 -3.48
CA SER A 7 -6.32 -4.48 -4.17
C SER A 7 -7.78 -4.78 -3.80
N GLU A 8 -8.58 -5.18 -4.80
CA GLU A 8 -9.97 -5.59 -4.59
C GLU A 8 -10.09 -6.83 -3.68
N PHE A 9 -9.13 -7.75 -3.82
CA PHE A 9 -8.98 -8.92 -2.98
C PHE A 9 -7.79 -8.79 -2.05
N ILE A 10 -7.94 -9.30 -0.83
CA ILE A 10 -6.93 -9.19 0.22
C ILE A 10 -6.46 -10.58 0.64
N ALA A 11 -5.15 -10.76 0.81
CA ALA A 11 -4.60 -11.99 1.34
C ALA A 11 -5.05 -12.21 2.80
N GLU A 12 -5.22 -13.46 3.22
CA GLU A 12 -5.69 -13.82 4.57
C GLU A 12 -4.86 -13.18 5.68
N CYS A 13 -3.53 -13.08 5.49
CA CYS A 13 -2.61 -12.44 6.43
C CYS A 13 -2.86 -10.94 6.61
N CYS A 14 -3.58 -10.29 5.70
CA CYS A 14 -3.90 -8.87 5.74
C CYS A 14 -5.36 -8.61 6.18
N MET A 15 -6.16 -9.66 6.44
CA MET A 15 -7.58 -9.54 6.83
C MET A 15 -7.80 -9.14 8.30
N ARG A 16 -7.04 -8.15 8.80
CA ARG A 16 -7.07 -7.69 10.21
C ARG A 16 -8.44 -7.27 10.70
N ARG A 17 -9.18 -6.52 9.86
CA ARG A 17 -10.55 -6.13 10.16
C ARG A 17 -11.44 -7.35 10.37
N ALA A 18 -11.32 -8.38 9.54
CA ALA A 18 -12.09 -9.61 9.69
C ALA A 18 -11.70 -10.36 10.98
N TYR A 19 -10.40 -10.37 11.33
CA TYR A 19 -9.93 -10.97 12.57
C TYR A 19 -10.57 -10.32 13.82
N ILE A 20 -10.59 -8.99 13.90
CA ILE A 20 -11.11 -8.29 15.09
C ILE A 20 -12.63 -8.14 15.14
N SER A 21 -13.33 -8.25 14.01
CA SER A 21 -14.78 -8.00 13.94
C SER A 21 -15.62 -9.19 13.47
N GLY A 22 -15.01 -10.24 12.95
CA GLY A 22 -15.70 -11.35 12.27
C GLY A 22 -16.29 -10.98 10.90
N PHE A 23 -16.21 -9.71 10.48
CA PHE A 23 -16.82 -9.24 9.24
C PHE A 23 -15.90 -9.40 8.03
N THR A 24 -16.36 -10.18 7.04
CA THR A 24 -15.58 -10.62 5.87
C THR A 24 -15.92 -9.90 4.56
N GLY A 25 -16.79 -8.88 4.56
CA GLY A 25 -17.15 -8.12 3.35
C GLY A 25 -15.99 -7.30 2.77
N SER A 26 -15.91 -7.09 1.46
CA SER A 26 -14.73 -6.44 0.85
C SER A 26 -14.59 -4.94 1.16
N ALA A 27 -15.64 -4.28 1.64
CA ALA A 27 -15.58 -2.87 2.03
C ALA A 27 -15.87 -2.70 3.52
N GLY A 28 -15.17 -1.78 4.18
CA GLY A 28 -15.47 -1.41 5.57
C GLY A 28 -14.26 -1.12 6.44
N THR A 29 -14.51 -0.37 7.51
CA THR A 29 -13.52 0.21 8.43
C THR A 29 -13.95 -0.08 9.87
N ALA A 30 -13.08 -0.71 10.66
CA ALA A 30 -13.32 -0.94 12.09
C ALA A 30 -12.70 0.19 12.92
N ILE A 31 -13.40 0.62 13.97
CA ILE A 31 -12.94 1.60 14.95
C ILE A 31 -13.14 0.99 16.33
N VAL A 32 -12.08 0.94 17.13
CA VAL A 32 -12.13 0.43 18.51
C VAL A 32 -11.72 1.55 19.46
N THR A 33 -12.55 1.81 20.47
CA THR A 33 -12.27 2.72 21.59
C THR A 33 -12.11 1.89 22.87
N LYS A 34 -11.80 2.57 23.97
CA LYS A 34 -11.70 1.90 25.29
C LYS A 34 -13.01 1.21 25.71
N ASP A 35 -14.14 1.74 25.29
CA ASP A 35 -15.48 1.37 25.76
C ASP A 35 -16.42 0.86 24.66
N LYS A 36 -16.09 1.06 23.38
CA LYS A 36 -16.97 0.76 22.24
C LYS A 36 -16.17 0.20 21.06
N ALA A 37 -16.85 -0.57 20.22
CA ALA A 37 -16.34 -0.98 18.91
C ALA A 37 -17.41 -0.68 17.84
N ALA A 38 -16.95 -0.25 16.67
CA ALA A 38 -17.79 0.14 15.56
C ALA A 38 -17.21 -0.40 14.25
N LEU A 39 -18.09 -0.74 13.30
CA LEU A 39 -17.73 -1.20 11.96
C LEU A 39 -18.53 -0.42 10.93
N TRP A 40 -17.86 0.35 10.09
CA TRP A 40 -18.45 0.99 8.93
C TRP A 40 -18.37 0.06 7.71
N THR A 41 -19.37 0.10 6.84
CA THR A 41 -19.39 -0.58 5.53
C THR A 41 -20.43 0.09 4.63
N ASP A 42 -20.36 -0.14 3.31
CA ASP A 42 -21.40 0.29 2.38
C ASP A 42 -22.63 -0.66 2.35
N GLY A 43 -23.68 -0.22 1.64
CA GLY A 43 -24.99 -0.86 1.61
C GLY A 43 -25.02 -2.31 1.08
N ARG A 44 -24.01 -2.74 0.32
CA ARG A 44 -23.88 -4.13 -0.16
C ARG A 44 -23.76 -5.12 1.00
N TYR A 45 -23.25 -4.63 2.14
CA TYR A 45 -22.85 -5.46 3.26
C TYR A 45 -23.68 -5.22 4.53
N PHE A 46 -24.77 -4.45 4.49
CA PHE A 46 -25.58 -4.18 5.69
C PHE A 46 -26.16 -5.45 6.32
N LEU A 47 -26.65 -6.39 5.51
CA LEU A 47 -27.16 -7.67 6.02
C LEU A 47 -26.04 -8.52 6.65
N GLN A 48 -24.84 -8.47 6.07
CA GLN A 48 -23.66 -9.19 6.58
C GLN A 48 -23.10 -8.55 7.86
N ALA A 49 -23.12 -7.21 7.93
CA ALA A 49 -22.65 -6.45 9.09
C ALA A 49 -23.69 -6.40 10.23
N GLY A 50 -24.94 -6.79 9.97
CA GLY A 50 -26.04 -6.72 10.93
C GLY A 50 -26.23 -5.31 11.49
N ASN A 51 -26.47 -5.19 12.79
CA ASN A 51 -26.68 -3.91 13.49
C ASN A 51 -25.42 -3.01 13.56
N MET A 52 -24.29 -3.39 12.95
CA MET A 52 -23.05 -2.64 13.08
C MET A 52 -22.83 -1.59 11.98
N GLY A 53 -23.42 -1.71 10.79
CA GLY A 53 -23.17 -0.84 9.61
C GLY A 53 -23.89 0.52 9.64
N VAL A 54 -23.20 1.60 9.21
CA VAL A 54 -23.75 2.98 9.14
C VAL A 54 -23.19 3.70 7.89
N SER A 55 -23.74 4.87 7.52
CA SER A 55 -23.56 5.57 6.24
C SER A 55 -22.16 6.11 5.93
N THR A 56 -21.45 6.78 6.86
CA THR A 56 -20.09 7.32 6.57
C THR A 56 -19.13 7.31 7.77
N THR A 57 -17.82 7.20 7.52
CA THR A 57 -16.75 7.20 8.54
C THR A 57 -16.71 8.51 9.34
N SER A 58 -16.86 9.66 8.68
CA SER A 58 -16.83 11.00 9.30
C SER A 58 -18.03 11.26 10.20
N GLU A 59 -19.22 10.79 9.83
CA GLU A 59 -20.44 10.90 10.63
C GLU A 59 -20.37 10.02 11.89
N ARG A 60 -19.62 8.91 11.84
CA ARG A 60 -19.44 8.01 13.00
C ARG A 60 -18.30 8.41 13.94
N LEU A 61 -17.19 8.93 13.42
CA LEU A 61 -16.15 9.61 14.23
C LEU A 61 -16.78 10.65 15.16
N ASN A 62 -17.77 11.39 14.63
CA ASN A 62 -18.47 12.44 15.34
C ASN A 62 -19.49 11.96 16.39
N THR A 63 -19.99 10.73 16.29
CA THR A 63 -21.02 10.18 17.20
C THR A 63 -20.47 9.19 18.23
N VAL A 64 -19.34 8.54 17.95
CA VAL A 64 -18.73 7.54 18.84
C VAL A 64 -17.62 8.14 19.71
N LEU A 65 -16.89 9.15 19.23
CA LEU A 65 -15.76 9.73 19.96
C LEU A 65 -16.13 11.02 20.70
N ALA A 66 -15.76 11.08 21.98
CA ALA A 66 -15.77 12.33 22.75
C ALA A 66 -14.70 13.30 22.22
N SER A 67 -14.98 14.61 22.22
CA SER A 67 -14.02 15.63 21.78
C SER A 67 -12.70 15.55 22.58
N GLY A 68 -11.56 15.70 21.91
CA GLY A 68 -10.24 15.62 22.54
C GLY A 68 -9.65 14.21 22.69
N CYS A 69 -10.31 13.16 22.18
CA CYS A 69 -9.73 11.81 22.16
C CYS A 69 -8.51 11.70 21.24
N ARG A 70 -7.55 10.84 21.63
CA ARG A 70 -6.47 10.35 20.76
C ARG A 70 -6.98 9.22 19.88
N ILE A 71 -6.64 9.27 18.60
CA ILE A 71 -7.02 8.26 17.61
C ILE A 71 -5.75 7.64 17.06
N GLY A 72 -5.55 6.35 17.32
CA GLY A 72 -4.49 5.55 16.73
C GLY A 72 -4.93 5.05 15.36
N ILE A 73 -4.08 5.20 14.35
CA ILE A 73 -4.25 4.53 13.05
C ILE A 73 -3.23 3.41 12.98
N ASP A 74 -3.72 2.18 12.90
CA ASP A 74 -2.92 0.98 12.74
C ASP A 74 -2.35 0.89 11.32
N PRO A 75 -1.03 0.68 11.11
CA PRO A 75 -0.41 0.51 9.79
C PRO A 75 -0.71 -0.89 9.22
N GLU A 76 -1.01 -1.04 7.92
CA GLU A 76 -1.43 -2.32 7.37
C GLU A 76 -0.30 -3.36 7.22
N ASN A 77 0.94 -3.07 7.65
CA ASN A 77 1.98 -4.10 7.79
C ASN A 77 3.04 -3.79 8.85
N ASN A 78 3.40 -4.83 9.61
CA ASN A 78 4.56 -4.90 10.51
C ASN A 78 5.91 -5.00 9.77
N ILE A 79 5.90 -4.97 8.43
CA ILE A 79 7.06 -5.32 7.59
C ILE A 79 7.83 -4.06 7.13
N LEU A 80 7.26 -2.87 7.27
CA LEU A 80 7.76 -1.66 6.58
C LEU A 80 8.37 -0.58 7.48
N TYR A 81 8.58 -0.83 8.77
CA TYR A 81 9.00 0.21 9.70
C TYR A 81 10.14 -0.25 10.59
N SER A 82 11.33 -0.31 9.98
CA SER A 82 12.61 -0.30 10.72
C SER A 82 13.49 0.87 10.29
N SER A 83 12.88 2.00 9.89
CA SER A 83 13.61 3.26 9.76
C SER A 83 13.47 4.04 11.08
N PRO A 84 14.58 4.44 11.73
CA PRO A 84 14.56 5.15 13.02
C PRO A 84 14.13 6.63 12.92
N PHE A 85 13.58 7.07 11.78
CA PHE A 85 13.22 8.48 11.56
C PHE A 85 11.75 8.75 11.89
N ASN A 86 11.53 9.49 12.98
CA ASN A 86 10.25 10.08 13.35
C ASN A 86 9.77 11.05 12.26
N PHE A 87 8.71 10.69 11.53
CA PHE A 87 8.04 11.54 10.53
C PHE A 87 7.11 12.60 11.15
N THR A 88 7.50 13.22 12.27
CA THR A 88 6.71 14.27 12.92
C THR A 88 6.93 15.68 12.34
N GLU A 89 7.91 15.88 11.46
CA GLU A 89 8.28 17.23 10.97
C GLU A 89 7.96 17.55 9.50
N ALA A 90 7.35 16.64 8.71
CA ALA A 90 7.05 16.91 7.30
C ALA A 90 5.60 17.30 7.00
N MET A 91 4.91 17.95 7.95
CA MET A 91 3.55 18.48 7.77
C MET A 91 3.59 19.99 7.48
N GLU A 92 4.11 20.40 6.32
CA GLU A 92 3.76 21.69 5.72
C GLU A 92 2.86 21.51 4.48
N PRO A 93 1.85 22.39 4.25
CA PRO A 93 0.84 22.19 3.20
C PRO A 93 1.28 22.54 1.77
N SER A 94 2.55 22.81 1.50
CA SER A 94 2.97 23.34 0.20
C SER A 94 4.43 23.01 -0.10
N LEU A 95 4.70 21.79 -0.54
CA LEU A 95 5.93 21.46 -1.25
C LEU A 95 5.54 20.73 -2.54
N THR A 96 5.23 21.53 -3.56
CA THR A 96 5.35 21.11 -4.95
C THR A 96 6.84 20.93 -5.22
N VAL A 97 7.36 19.72 -4.99
CA VAL A 97 8.64 19.34 -5.60
C VAL A 97 8.31 19.13 -7.06
N ASN A 98 8.79 20.04 -7.91
CA ASN A 98 8.74 19.83 -9.35
C ASN A 98 9.37 18.46 -9.63
N ASN A 99 8.56 17.56 -10.21
CA ASN A 99 8.94 16.30 -10.85
C ASN A 99 8.96 14.99 -10.03
N LEU A 100 8.32 14.93 -8.85
CA LEU A 100 7.95 13.63 -8.24
C LEU A 100 6.74 13.76 -7.29
N ILE A 101 5.59 13.19 -7.68
CA ILE A 101 4.41 13.08 -6.82
C ILE A 101 4.51 11.76 -6.05
N LEU A 102 4.96 11.80 -4.80
CA LEU A 102 4.82 10.67 -3.88
C LEU A 102 4.02 11.11 -2.66
N ARG A 103 2.79 10.56 -2.57
CA ARG A 103 1.91 10.70 -1.42
C ARG A 103 1.37 9.30 -1.11
N ASP A 104 2.03 8.58 -0.21
CA ASP A 104 1.49 7.32 0.29
C ASP A 104 1.52 7.26 1.82
N GLN A 105 0.34 7.00 2.39
CA GLN A 105 0.11 6.61 3.78
C GLN A 105 -0.78 5.38 3.68
N PHE A 106 -0.15 4.21 3.64
CA PHE A 106 -0.60 2.90 3.17
C PHE A 106 -1.92 2.30 3.75
N LEU A 107 -2.78 3.08 4.42
CA LEU A 107 -4.19 2.71 4.69
C LEU A 107 -5.22 3.52 3.91
N PHE A 108 -4.87 4.77 3.60
CA PHE A 108 -5.78 5.76 3.06
C PHE A 108 -5.17 6.35 1.81
N SER A 109 -5.97 6.51 0.76
CA SER A 109 -5.56 7.40 -0.33
C SER A 109 -5.22 8.78 0.25
N SER A 110 -4.32 9.51 -0.41
CA SER A 110 -3.93 10.85 0.03
C SER A 110 -5.14 11.77 0.29
N ASN A 111 -6.20 11.61 -0.50
CA ASN A 111 -7.48 12.30 -0.31
C ASN A 111 -8.16 11.90 1.01
N ALA A 112 -8.32 10.60 1.27
CA ALA A 112 -8.96 10.10 2.48
C ALA A 112 -8.18 10.48 3.76
N ALA A 113 -6.84 10.47 3.70
CA ALA A 113 -5.99 10.95 4.79
C ALA A 113 -6.18 12.46 5.04
N GLY A 114 -6.29 13.26 3.98
CA GLY A 114 -6.59 14.69 4.05
C GLY A 114 -7.94 14.97 4.71
N GLU A 115 -9.00 14.27 4.30
CA GLU A 115 -10.33 14.38 4.90
C GLU A 115 -10.33 14.01 6.39
N LEU A 116 -9.62 12.95 6.76
CA LEU A 116 -9.50 12.52 8.16
C LEU A 116 -8.76 13.56 9.01
N LYS A 117 -7.68 14.15 8.47
CA LYS A 117 -6.92 15.22 9.13
C LYS A 117 -7.78 16.47 9.34
N GLU A 118 -8.58 16.86 8.36
CA GLU A 118 -9.51 17.97 8.51
C GLU A 118 -10.57 17.70 9.58
N ALA A 119 -11.19 16.51 9.54
CA ALA A 119 -12.24 16.13 10.47
C ALA A 119 -11.74 16.08 11.92
N THR A 120 -10.53 15.57 12.14
CA THR A 120 -9.89 15.48 13.47
C THR A 120 -9.49 16.85 14.02
N SER A 121 -8.94 17.72 13.16
CA SER A 121 -8.55 19.09 13.52
C SER A 121 -9.73 19.92 14.03
N ARG A 122 -10.91 19.80 13.40
CA ARG A 122 -12.13 20.54 13.79
C ARG A 122 -12.59 20.24 15.23
N ARG A 123 -12.27 19.06 15.78
CA ARG A 123 -12.66 18.63 17.13
C ARG A 123 -11.50 18.53 18.12
N LYS A 124 -10.31 19.04 17.74
CA LYS A 124 -9.08 18.99 18.53
C LYS A 124 -8.69 17.55 18.92
N HIS A 125 -8.88 16.61 18.01
CA HIS A 125 -8.38 15.25 18.20
C HIS A 125 -6.90 15.18 17.85
N ASP A 126 -6.14 14.48 18.67
CA ASP A 126 -4.75 14.15 18.37
C ASP A 126 -4.72 12.86 17.55
N LEU A 127 -4.30 12.98 16.29
CA LEU A 127 -4.06 11.83 15.42
C LEU A 127 -2.65 11.30 15.69
N VAL A 128 -2.55 10.04 16.10
CA VAL A 128 -1.27 9.37 16.36
C VAL A 128 -1.10 8.24 15.36
N TYR A 129 -0.05 8.33 14.56
CA TYR A 129 0.35 7.26 13.66
C TYR A 129 1.22 6.27 14.42
N LEU A 130 0.88 5.00 14.31
CA LEU A 130 1.72 3.92 14.83
C LEU A 130 2.62 3.47 13.67
N TYR A 131 3.93 3.58 13.86
CA TYR A 131 4.91 3.23 12.83
C TYR A 131 5.48 1.84 13.09
N ASP A 132 5.92 1.55 14.31
CA ASP A 132 6.70 0.34 14.59
C ASP A 132 5.87 -0.95 14.64
N CYS A 133 4.56 -0.84 14.88
CA CYS A 133 3.70 -2.02 14.96
C CYS A 133 2.23 -1.78 14.61
N ASN A 134 1.59 -2.84 14.12
CA ASN A 134 0.13 -2.92 14.00
C ASN A 134 -0.46 -3.57 15.27
N LEU A 135 -1.38 -2.89 15.96
CA LEU A 135 -1.95 -3.40 17.21
C LEU A 135 -2.79 -4.66 17.04
N VAL A 136 -3.40 -4.86 15.87
CA VAL A 136 -4.10 -6.11 15.54
C VAL A 136 -3.10 -7.25 15.39
N ASP A 137 -1.94 -7.03 14.79
CA ASP A 137 -0.90 -8.06 14.66
C ASP A 137 -0.38 -8.51 16.04
N GLU A 138 -0.25 -7.57 16.98
CA GLU A 138 0.17 -7.85 18.37
C GLU A 138 -0.81 -8.77 19.14
N ILE A 139 -2.09 -8.77 18.77
CA ILE A 139 -3.08 -9.69 19.35
C ILE A 139 -3.34 -10.93 18.47
N TRP A 140 -3.05 -10.86 17.17
CA TRP A 140 -3.19 -11.99 16.23
C TRP A 140 -2.03 -12.99 16.39
N LYS A 141 -0.82 -12.50 16.69
CA LYS A 141 0.36 -13.31 17.03
C LYS A 141 0.53 -14.53 16.11
N ALA A 142 0.70 -15.71 16.70
CA ALA A 142 0.99 -16.96 16.00
C ALA A 142 -0.19 -17.54 15.22
N SER A 143 -1.44 -17.10 15.46
CA SER A 143 -2.60 -17.56 14.70
C SER A 143 -2.82 -16.75 13.40
N ARG A 144 -2.00 -15.72 13.15
CA ARG A 144 -2.01 -14.97 11.88
C ARG A 144 -1.56 -15.89 10.75
N PRO A 145 -2.37 -16.03 9.67
CA PRO A 145 -1.97 -16.78 8.49
C PRO A 145 -0.67 -16.24 7.93
N LYS A 146 0.21 -17.14 7.47
CA LYS A 146 1.45 -16.72 6.81
C LYS A 146 1.13 -16.15 5.42
N PRO A 147 1.88 -15.14 4.97
CA PRO A 147 1.81 -14.71 3.58
C PRO A 147 2.05 -15.89 2.63
N ARG A 148 1.38 -15.86 1.49
CA ARG A 148 1.64 -16.85 0.43
C ARG A 148 3.06 -16.65 -0.08
N ASN A 149 3.78 -17.75 -0.22
CA ASN A 149 5.17 -17.75 -0.68
C ASN A 149 5.34 -18.74 -1.83
N LYS A 150 4.70 -18.44 -2.96
CA LYS A 150 4.85 -19.22 -4.18
C LYS A 150 5.79 -18.48 -5.14
N PRO A 151 6.60 -19.20 -5.93
CA PRO A 151 7.47 -18.60 -6.94
C PRO A 151 6.70 -17.75 -7.96
N ILE A 152 7.32 -16.65 -8.36
CA ILE A 152 6.87 -15.81 -9.47
C ILE A 152 7.09 -16.56 -10.79
N ARG A 153 6.20 -16.32 -11.74
CA ARG A 153 6.24 -16.96 -13.07
C ARG A 153 6.29 -15.92 -14.16
N LEU A 154 7.03 -16.21 -15.22
CA LEU A 154 7.03 -15.42 -16.44
C LEU A 154 5.70 -15.58 -17.18
N HIS A 155 5.19 -14.47 -17.70
CA HIS A 155 4.09 -14.45 -18.64
C HIS A 155 4.65 -14.49 -20.06
N ASP A 156 4.42 -15.61 -20.74
CA ASP A 156 5.00 -15.88 -22.06
C ASP A 156 4.61 -14.80 -23.09
N LEU A 157 5.58 -14.39 -23.92
CA LEU A 157 5.42 -13.28 -24.87
C LEU A 157 4.25 -13.50 -25.83
N LYS A 158 3.97 -14.75 -26.20
CA LYS A 158 2.84 -15.10 -27.07
C LYS A 158 1.47 -14.71 -26.49
N TYR A 159 1.37 -14.56 -25.17
CA TYR A 159 0.17 -14.08 -24.48
C TYR A 159 0.27 -12.60 -24.14
N ALA A 160 1.46 -12.12 -23.79
CA ALA A 160 1.70 -10.71 -23.43
C ALA A 160 1.53 -9.73 -24.60
N GLY A 161 1.86 -10.17 -25.83
CA GLY A 161 1.82 -9.37 -27.05
C GLY A 161 2.92 -8.33 -27.20
N LEU A 162 3.49 -7.83 -26.09
CA LEU A 162 4.58 -6.87 -26.05
C LEU A 162 5.64 -7.31 -25.03
N ASP A 163 6.90 -7.16 -25.40
CA ASP A 163 8.03 -7.42 -24.51
C ASP A 163 8.26 -6.25 -23.53
N VAL A 164 9.01 -6.52 -22.46
CA VAL A 164 9.25 -5.56 -21.37
C VAL A 164 10.06 -4.36 -21.83
N SER A 165 11.03 -4.55 -22.73
CA SER A 165 11.88 -3.45 -23.22
C SER A 165 11.06 -2.43 -24.03
N SER A 166 10.12 -2.91 -24.85
CA SER A 166 9.17 -2.07 -25.58
C SER A 166 8.26 -1.28 -24.62
N LYS A 167 7.69 -1.95 -23.61
CA LYS A 167 6.80 -1.30 -22.62
C LYS A 167 7.54 -0.23 -21.80
N LEU A 168 8.75 -0.54 -21.32
CA LEU A 168 9.57 0.42 -20.58
C LEU A 168 10.00 1.60 -21.44
N SER A 169 10.27 1.38 -22.73
CA SER A 169 10.61 2.46 -23.66
C SER A 169 9.43 3.42 -23.86
N SER A 170 8.22 2.90 -24.04
CA SER A 170 7.00 3.71 -24.10
C SER A 170 6.78 4.50 -22.82
N LEU A 171 6.88 3.85 -21.66
CA LEU A 171 6.73 4.52 -20.36
C LEU A 171 7.75 5.64 -20.17
N ARG A 172 9.01 5.42 -20.53
CA ARG A 172 10.07 6.44 -20.43
C ARG A 172 9.84 7.64 -21.37
N SER A 173 9.27 7.40 -22.55
CA SER A 173 8.84 8.50 -23.44
C SER A 173 7.78 9.36 -22.77
N GLU A 174 6.77 8.73 -22.15
CA GLU A 174 5.72 9.45 -21.43
C GLU A 174 6.27 10.23 -20.22
N LEU A 175 7.24 9.65 -19.49
CA LEU A 175 7.92 10.35 -18.41
C LEU A 175 8.66 11.61 -18.91
N ALA A 176 9.39 11.48 -20.02
CA ALA A 176 10.10 12.61 -20.63
C ALA A 176 9.14 13.71 -21.10
N ASP A 177 8.03 13.35 -21.75
CA ASP A 177 7.00 14.28 -22.21
C ASP A 177 6.31 15.00 -21.03
N ALA A 178 6.13 14.29 -19.91
CA ALA A 178 5.62 14.84 -18.66
C ALA A 178 6.66 15.64 -17.84
N GLY A 179 7.91 15.72 -18.30
CA GLY A 179 9.01 16.36 -17.58
C GLY A 179 9.39 15.66 -16.26
N SER A 180 9.01 14.40 -16.09
CA SER A 180 9.26 13.61 -14.87
C SER A 180 10.51 12.75 -15.02
N SER A 181 11.32 12.67 -13.96
CA SER A 181 12.58 11.89 -13.99
C SER A 181 12.40 10.43 -13.55
N ALA A 182 11.33 10.15 -12.81
CA ALA A 182 11.00 8.81 -12.35
C ALA A 182 9.50 8.67 -12.06
N ILE A 183 9.03 7.42 -11.96
CA ILE A 183 7.72 7.04 -11.46
C ILE A 183 7.84 5.88 -10.48
N VAL A 184 7.04 5.92 -9.42
CA VAL A 184 6.85 4.80 -8.50
C VAL A 184 5.50 4.18 -8.79
N ILE A 185 5.50 2.89 -9.07
CA ILE A 185 4.32 2.09 -9.39
C ILE A 185 4.05 1.19 -8.20
N SER A 186 2.91 1.42 -7.54
CA SER A 186 2.42 0.61 -6.42
C SER A 186 1.27 -0.32 -6.82
N MET A 187 0.58 -0.08 -7.94
CA MET A 187 -0.47 -0.98 -8.39
C MET A 187 0.13 -2.31 -8.88
N LEU A 188 -0.24 -3.42 -8.22
CA LEU A 188 0.42 -4.71 -8.45
C LEU A 188 0.18 -5.27 -9.86
N ASP A 189 -0.99 -5.00 -10.43
CA ASP A 189 -1.37 -5.38 -11.77
C ASP A 189 -0.62 -4.58 -12.84
N GLU A 190 -0.36 -3.29 -12.59
CA GLU A 190 0.50 -2.47 -13.45
C GLU A 190 1.94 -3.02 -13.48
N VAL A 191 2.50 -3.37 -12.31
CA VAL A 191 3.84 -3.98 -12.24
C VAL A 191 3.86 -5.34 -12.94
N ALA A 192 2.87 -6.19 -12.68
CA ALA A 192 2.75 -7.50 -13.32
C ALA A 192 2.67 -7.39 -14.85
N TRP A 193 1.87 -6.43 -15.36
CA TRP A 193 1.74 -6.19 -16.79
C TRP A 193 3.02 -5.61 -17.39
N LEU A 194 3.62 -4.60 -16.76
CA LEU A 194 4.80 -3.92 -17.28
C LEU A 194 5.99 -4.87 -17.40
N LEU A 195 6.13 -5.79 -16.45
CA LEU A 195 7.25 -6.73 -16.38
C LEU A 195 6.95 -8.13 -16.93
N ASN A 196 5.73 -8.37 -17.46
CA ASN A 196 5.28 -9.70 -17.90
C ASN A 196 5.49 -10.76 -16.80
N LEU A 197 5.15 -10.43 -15.57
CA LEU A 197 5.24 -11.34 -14.43
C LEU A 197 3.86 -11.73 -13.94
N SER A 198 3.78 -12.89 -13.28
CA SER A 198 2.58 -13.32 -12.57
C SER A 198 2.93 -13.91 -11.20
N GLY A 199 2.10 -13.56 -10.23
CA GLY A 199 2.22 -13.99 -8.83
C GLY A 199 0.99 -14.74 -8.35
N SER A 200 0.95 -15.03 -7.05
CA SER A 200 -0.23 -15.64 -6.42
C SER A 200 -0.44 -15.19 -4.98
N ASP A 201 0.10 -14.01 -4.66
CA ASP A 201 0.04 -13.44 -3.31
C ASP A 201 -1.39 -13.04 -2.95
N VAL A 202 -2.12 -12.52 -3.92
CA VAL A 202 -3.53 -12.14 -3.79
C VAL A 202 -4.43 -13.26 -4.32
N PRO A 203 -5.44 -13.73 -3.56
CA PRO A 203 -6.41 -14.69 -4.06
C PRO A 203 -7.14 -14.18 -5.32
N ASN A 204 -7.30 -15.05 -6.33
CA ASN A 204 -7.98 -14.77 -7.60
C ASN A 204 -7.34 -13.70 -8.51
N SER A 205 -6.23 -13.09 -8.10
CA SER A 205 -5.47 -12.12 -8.91
C SER A 205 -4.04 -12.63 -9.11
N PRO A 206 -3.53 -12.73 -10.35
CA PRO A 206 -2.21 -13.28 -10.64
C PRO A 206 -1.08 -12.28 -10.36
N VAL A 207 -1.10 -11.64 -9.19
CA VAL A 207 -0.20 -10.56 -8.79
C VAL A 207 0.67 -10.95 -7.59
N MET A 208 1.74 -10.20 -7.38
CA MET A 208 2.73 -10.36 -6.32
C MET A 208 2.87 -9.05 -5.54
N TYR A 209 3.17 -9.10 -4.25
CA TYR A 209 3.47 -7.90 -3.49
C TYR A 209 4.82 -7.33 -3.92
N THR A 210 4.78 -6.14 -4.49
CA THR A 210 5.94 -5.52 -5.12
C THR A 210 5.75 -4.01 -5.27
N TYR A 211 6.85 -3.28 -5.33
CA TYR A 211 6.90 -1.93 -5.90
C TYR A 211 7.85 -1.91 -7.08
N LEU A 212 7.65 -0.98 -8.01
CA LEU A 212 8.56 -0.76 -9.13
C LEU A 212 8.86 0.73 -9.23
N ILE A 213 10.14 1.07 -9.27
CA ILE A 213 10.59 2.42 -9.62
C ILE A 213 11.15 2.36 -11.03
N VAL A 214 10.64 3.19 -11.93
CA VAL A 214 11.18 3.35 -13.29
C VAL A 214 11.75 4.75 -13.43
N GLU A 215 13.04 4.82 -13.74
CA GLU A 215 13.79 6.04 -14.07
C GLU A 215 13.98 6.12 -15.59
N ILE A 216 14.50 7.25 -16.08
CA ILE A 216 14.79 7.46 -17.51
C ILE A 216 15.73 6.39 -18.08
N ASP A 217 16.71 5.94 -17.29
CA ASP A 217 17.75 4.98 -17.71
C ASP A 217 17.83 3.73 -16.84
N ALA A 218 17.17 3.69 -15.68
CA ALA A 218 17.16 2.56 -14.76
C ALA A 218 15.75 2.07 -14.40
N ALA A 219 15.65 0.87 -13.83
CA ALA A 219 14.42 0.34 -13.24
C ALA A 219 14.75 -0.58 -12.06
N LYS A 220 14.00 -0.45 -10.96
CA LYS A 220 14.23 -1.20 -9.71
C LYS A 220 12.94 -1.86 -9.25
N LEU A 221 12.96 -3.19 -9.14
CA LEU A 221 11.85 -4.00 -8.65
C LEU A 221 12.08 -4.37 -7.18
N PHE A 222 11.18 -3.96 -6.30
CA PHE A 222 11.22 -4.20 -4.86
C PHE A 222 10.31 -5.38 -4.53
N ILE A 223 10.89 -6.53 -4.24
CA ILE A 223 10.15 -7.78 -4.08
C ILE A 223 10.84 -8.72 -3.10
N ASP A 224 10.09 -9.69 -2.55
CA ASP A 224 10.68 -10.77 -1.77
C ASP A 224 11.54 -11.66 -2.68
N ASN A 225 12.85 -11.54 -2.53
CA ASN A 225 13.83 -12.28 -3.32
C ASN A 225 13.68 -13.81 -3.22
N LEU A 226 13.06 -14.32 -2.14
CA LEU A 226 12.78 -15.75 -2.00
C LEU A 226 11.74 -16.26 -3.01
N LYS A 227 10.94 -15.36 -3.58
CA LYS A 227 9.93 -15.67 -4.60
C LYS A 227 10.48 -15.64 -6.02
N VAL A 228 11.66 -15.06 -6.23
CA VAL A 228 12.28 -14.90 -7.54
C VAL A 228 13.19 -16.09 -7.83
N ILE A 229 12.76 -16.97 -8.74
CA ILE A 229 13.59 -18.08 -9.20
C ILE A 229 14.63 -17.61 -10.21
N SER A 230 15.68 -18.42 -10.42
CA SER A 230 16.82 -18.10 -11.29
C SER A 230 16.39 -17.68 -12.71
N GLU A 231 15.41 -18.37 -13.31
CA GLU A 231 14.87 -18.01 -14.63
C GLU A 231 14.31 -16.58 -14.67
N VAL A 232 13.55 -16.18 -13.65
CA VAL A 232 12.96 -14.84 -13.55
C VAL A 232 14.04 -13.80 -13.25
N MET A 233 15.03 -14.16 -12.42
CA MET A 233 16.16 -13.29 -12.11
C MET A 233 16.97 -12.95 -13.36
N ASP A 234 17.30 -13.96 -14.18
CA ASP A 234 18.03 -13.76 -15.44
C ASP A 234 17.20 -12.95 -16.43
N TYR A 235 15.89 -13.22 -16.51
CA TYR A 235 14.96 -12.45 -17.34
C TYR A 235 14.96 -10.95 -16.99
N LEU A 236 14.81 -10.62 -15.70
CA LEU A 236 14.78 -9.24 -15.21
C LEU A 236 16.13 -8.54 -15.42
N LYS A 237 17.23 -9.24 -15.14
CA LYS A 237 18.58 -8.71 -15.36
C LYS A 237 18.83 -8.41 -16.84
N ASN A 238 18.41 -9.28 -17.74
CA ASN A 238 18.52 -9.06 -19.19
C ASN A 238 17.65 -7.90 -19.67
N ALA A 239 16.54 -7.61 -18.99
CA ALA A 239 15.69 -6.46 -19.24
C ALA A 239 16.22 -5.15 -18.60
N GLY A 240 17.38 -5.19 -17.90
CA GLY A 240 17.96 -4.03 -17.23
C GLY A 240 17.21 -3.61 -15.96
N ILE A 241 16.60 -4.57 -15.26
CA ILE A 241 15.85 -4.34 -14.03
C ILE A 241 16.65 -4.87 -12.84
N ASP A 242 16.93 -3.99 -11.89
CA ASP A 242 17.61 -4.34 -10.65
C ASP A 242 16.60 -4.88 -9.63
N LEU A 243 16.96 -5.98 -8.98
CA LEU A 243 16.18 -6.56 -7.88
C LEU A 243 16.62 -5.97 -6.55
N CYS A 244 15.66 -5.46 -5.79
CA CYS A 244 15.85 -4.87 -4.47
C CYS A 244 14.96 -5.60 -3.44
N PRO A 245 15.40 -5.74 -2.18
CA PRO A 245 14.54 -6.25 -1.11
C PRO A 245 13.26 -5.41 -1.00
N TYR A 246 12.11 -6.07 -0.84
CA TYR A 246 10.81 -5.41 -0.71
C TYR A 246 10.81 -4.25 0.30
N GLU A 247 11.49 -4.44 1.43
CA GLU A 247 11.54 -3.49 2.55
C GLU A 247 12.38 -2.24 2.27
N SER A 248 13.22 -2.27 1.22
CA SER A 248 14.15 -1.18 0.91
C SER A 248 13.53 -0.01 0.11
N ILE A 249 12.25 -0.12 -0.27
CA ILE A 249 11.56 0.88 -1.09
C ILE A 249 11.56 2.27 -0.46
N LEU A 250 11.35 2.38 0.86
CA LEU A 250 11.30 3.67 1.55
C LEU A 250 12.66 4.36 1.55
N SER A 251 13.72 3.61 1.84
CA SER A 251 15.10 4.12 1.78
C SER A 251 15.47 4.61 0.38
N GLU A 252 14.98 3.92 -0.66
CA GLU A 252 15.19 4.36 -2.03
C GLU A 252 14.43 5.65 -2.36
N ILE A 253 13.17 5.77 -1.94
CA ILE A 253 12.38 7.00 -2.11
C ILE A 253 13.04 8.18 -1.38
N GLU A 254 13.57 7.96 -0.18
CA GLU A 254 14.32 8.98 0.57
C GLU A 254 15.58 9.45 -0.19
N ARG A 255 16.28 8.52 -0.85
CA ARG A 255 17.42 8.85 -1.73
C ARG A 255 17.01 9.78 -2.86
N PHE A 256 15.89 9.50 -3.54
CA PHE A 256 15.37 10.38 -4.60
C PHE A 256 15.00 11.77 -4.08
N ARG A 257 14.39 11.82 -2.89
CA ARG A 257 14.05 13.09 -2.25
C ARG A 257 15.32 13.90 -1.96
N ALA A 258 16.38 13.29 -1.44
CA ALA A 258 17.64 13.99 -1.16
C ALA A 258 18.28 14.55 -2.44
N LEU A 259 18.33 13.76 -3.52
CA LEU A 259 18.89 14.17 -4.81
C LEU A 259 18.13 15.32 -5.49
N ALA A 260 16.87 15.53 -5.15
CA ALA A 260 16.07 16.64 -5.69
C ALA A 260 16.34 17.99 -5.00
N TYR A 261 17.08 18.00 -3.89
CA TYR A 261 17.44 19.21 -3.13
C TYR A 261 18.90 19.67 -3.32
N ASP A 262 19.71 18.89 -4.04
CA ASP A 262 21.08 19.23 -4.45
C ASP A 262 21.11 19.81 -5.87
#